data_AF-A0A7C4Q1S9-F1
#
_entry.id   AF-A0A7C4Q1S9-F1
#
_cell.length_a   1.000
_cell.length_b   1.000
_cell.length_c   1.000
_cell.angle_alpha   90.00
_cell.angle_beta   90.00
_cell.angle_gamma   90.00
#
_symmetry.space_group_name_H-M   'P 1'
#
loop_
_entity.id
_entity.type
_entity.pdbx_description
1 polymer ?
#
loop_
_entity_poly.entity_id
_entity_poly.type
_entity_poly.pdbx_seq_one_letter_code
_entity_poly.pdbx_strand_id
1 'polypeptide(L)'
;MRRIPRPARALLLAALAAACGAPQTVPETAPEAAPAATPSASAGAAAAAPSGPALRIEVQPSVMAHVLYLAEEASGWRPGSSRAFRTALEDRFGLEDTDRELFKKYALIRAEISAKARKESPEPSFDDPFGPEGRFPPARADLQDRYVAAVLASPEPAALTRSLAGIVEPQDAEVVSALLSRLAPRAGQLLVPVQNYAAESQALQAALAGPAVQQLLSAFWTFAQIPPETLSLQVHPVWAPPDADFEAMLLGQRVLVTMPEGRAGGLQPAALVAHEAGRFLLSRLPPAQKSTATTRFAERAGFRGEPFVFVEGLLDALSHGLAAPLMASGPAEVPPWPGDAGRKRLAEALTPLLRETLAARGALNGEFALRAAELERKANPPRPADYVTGSMVIGEEDTVALFKSQVARWTVWKFPPSRKYDYAKKLADFPGRSALLLLTPAEVKSLPERFAGVPGLPKALERAATLLTRKAGVILAVPRQERGYFFIVSAHSPEAFKQTAKRFFALETVPAEPVLVD
;
A
#
# COMPACT_ATOMS: atom_id res chain seq x y z
N MET A 1 3.01 48.14 4.50
CA MET A 1 1.78 48.97 4.49
C MET A 1 0.72 48.15 3.77
N ARG A 2 -0.51 47.87 4.20
CA ARG A 2 -1.49 48.38 5.22
C ARG A 2 -2.07 47.15 5.98
N ARG A 3 -2.63 47.09 7.21
CA ARG A 3 -3.14 47.99 8.30
C ARG A 3 -4.31 48.92 7.91
N ILE A 4 -5.49 48.88 8.55
CA ILE A 4 -6.00 48.23 9.79
C ILE A 4 -7.57 48.17 9.68
N PRO A 5 -8.38 47.31 10.37
CA PRO A 5 -8.50 47.21 11.85
C PRO A 5 -8.90 45.81 12.42
N ARG A 6 -9.28 45.79 13.72
CA ARG A 6 -10.26 44.88 14.40
C ARG A 6 -11.12 45.77 15.34
N PRO A 7 -12.39 45.41 15.62
CA PRO A 7 -13.00 45.56 16.95
C PRO A 7 -13.34 44.15 17.53
N ALA A 8 -13.24 43.82 18.83
CA ALA A 8 -13.82 44.44 20.05
C ALA A 8 -15.37 44.32 20.04
N ARG A 9 -16.05 43.33 20.66
CA ARG A 9 -16.04 42.69 22.01
C ARG A 9 -16.96 43.44 23.01
N ALA A 10 -17.81 42.68 23.73
CA ALA A 10 -18.91 43.08 24.66
C ALA A 10 -20.33 43.03 24.01
N LEU A 11 -21.45 42.71 24.69
CA LEU A 11 -21.70 42.18 26.05
C LEU A 11 -23.13 41.57 26.17
N LEU A 12 -23.30 40.46 26.92
CA LEU A 12 -24.44 39.96 27.75
C LEU A 12 -24.22 38.42 27.92
N LEU A 13 -24.09 37.82 29.12
CA LEU A 13 -25.04 37.58 30.23
C LEU A 13 -26.27 36.70 29.89
N ALA A 14 -26.72 35.76 30.74
CA ALA A 14 -26.08 35.05 31.87
C ALA A 14 -26.97 33.89 32.39
N ALA A 15 -26.41 32.69 32.57
CA ALA A 15 -26.88 31.59 33.44
C ALA A 15 -25.83 30.45 33.40
N LEU A 16 -25.50 29.72 34.48
CA LEU A 16 -25.87 29.83 35.90
C LEU A 16 -24.70 29.25 36.75
N ALA A 17 -24.47 29.79 37.96
CA ALA A 17 -23.66 29.14 39.01
C ALA A 17 -24.54 28.13 39.81
N ALA A 18 -24.09 27.34 40.79
CA ALA A 18 -22.83 27.23 41.54
C ALA A 18 -22.53 25.72 41.81
N ALA A 19 -21.58 25.23 42.61
CA ALA A 19 -20.84 25.71 43.79
C ALA A 19 -19.34 25.35 43.65
N CYS A 20 -18.34 26.06 44.22
CA CYS A 20 -18.09 26.44 45.62
C CYS A 20 -17.88 25.22 46.55
N GLY A 21 -16.85 25.15 47.43
CA GLY A 21 -15.85 26.15 47.83
C GLY A 21 -14.40 25.64 47.84
N ALA A 22 -13.48 26.39 48.46
CA ALA A 22 -12.02 26.24 48.31
C ALA A 22 -11.29 25.99 49.67
N PRO A 23 -10.01 26.36 49.94
CA PRO A 23 -9.06 25.42 50.56
C PRO A 23 -8.53 25.81 51.96
N GLN A 24 -7.84 24.87 52.62
CA GLN A 24 -6.93 25.12 53.77
C GLN A 24 -5.90 23.96 53.87
N THR A 25 -4.60 24.22 53.68
CA THR A 25 -3.53 24.53 54.67
C THR A 25 -2.97 23.33 55.46
N VAL A 26 -1.65 23.19 55.40
CA VAL A 26 -0.80 22.27 56.18
C VAL A 26 -0.59 22.81 57.60
N PRO A 27 -0.37 21.94 58.61
CA PRO A 27 0.65 22.21 59.62
C PRO A 27 1.73 21.12 59.70
N GLU A 28 2.91 21.53 60.13
CA GLU A 28 4.17 20.78 60.24
C GLU A 28 4.34 20.27 61.68
N THR A 29 4.86 19.05 61.89
CA THR A 29 5.47 18.66 63.18
C THR A 29 6.29 17.36 63.11
N ALA A 30 7.42 17.38 63.80
CA ALA A 30 8.31 16.27 64.20
C ALA A 30 9.05 16.74 65.48
N PRO A 31 9.91 15.96 66.17
CA PRO A 31 10.28 14.54 65.97
C PRO A 31 10.17 13.68 67.27
N GLU A 32 10.41 12.37 67.17
CA GLU A 32 11.22 11.61 68.15
C GLU A 32 11.77 10.31 67.49
N ALA A 33 12.57 9.50 68.19
CA ALA A 33 13.55 8.60 67.57
C ALA A 33 13.39 7.07 67.85
N ALA A 34 13.89 6.27 66.90
CA ALA A 34 14.69 5.02 67.02
C ALA A 34 14.37 3.98 68.15
N PRO A 35 14.35 2.66 67.85
CA PRO A 35 15.52 2.02 67.23
C PRO A 35 15.31 0.87 66.21
N ALA A 36 16.40 0.62 65.50
CA ALA A 36 16.78 -0.49 64.61
C ALA A 36 15.91 -1.77 64.51
N ALA A 37 15.55 -2.11 63.27
CA ALA A 37 15.31 -3.48 62.81
C ALA A 37 15.86 -3.67 61.37
N THR A 38 16.33 -4.87 61.04
CA THR A 38 17.08 -5.18 59.81
C THR A 38 16.19 -5.14 58.55
N PRO A 39 16.63 -4.49 57.44
CA PRO A 39 15.92 -4.57 56.17
C PRO A 39 16.10 -5.95 55.52
N SER A 40 15.06 -6.79 55.57
CA SER A 40 15.03 -8.06 54.86
C SER A 40 14.80 -7.82 53.36
N ALA A 41 15.69 -8.36 52.52
CA ALA A 41 15.66 -8.16 51.07
C ALA A 41 14.57 -9.03 50.40
N SER A 42 13.33 -8.54 50.39
CA SER A 42 12.28 -9.09 49.52
C SER A 42 12.42 -8.52 48.12
N ALA A 43 13.09 -9.25 47.23
CA ALA A 43 13.08 -8.94 45.81
C ALA A 43 11.68 -9.24 45.25
N GLY A 44 10.83 -8.21 45.21
CA GLY A 44 9.50 -8.28 44.58
C GLY A 44 9.62 -8.54 43.09
N ALA A 45 9.67 -9.82 42.71
CA ALA A 45 9.72 -10.24 41.32
C ALA A 45 8.52 -9.67 40.58
N ALA A 46 8.77 -8.79 39.61
CA ALA A 46 7.72 -8.21 38.79
C ALA A 46 6.94 -9.33 38.11
N ALA A 47 5.63 -9.42 38.38
CA ALA A 47 4.79 -10.48 37.86
C ALA A 47 4.86 -10.49 36.33
N ALA A 48 5.35 -11.60 35.76
CA ALA A 48 5.54 -11.71 34.33
C ALA A 48 4.21 -11.50 33.60
N ALA A 49 4.16 -10.50 32.71
CA ALA A 49 3.00 -10.26 31.87
C ALA A 49 2.65 -11.53 31.06
N PRO A 50 1.36 -11.83 30.85
CA PRO A 50 0.94 -13.11 30.29
C PRO A 50 1.55 -13.35 28.90
N SER A 51 2.25 -14.48 28.77
CA SER A 51 3.02 -14.90 27.58
C SER A 51 2.13 -15.36 26.40
N GLY A 52 1.12 -14.57 26.05
CA GLY A 52 0.27 -14.80 24.89
C GLY A 52 0.94 -14.43 23.55
N PRO A 53 0.33 -14.82 22.42
CA PRO A 53 0.74 -14.34 21.10
C PRO A 53 0.56 -12.82 21.00
N ALA A 54 1.58 -12.14 20.47
CA ALA A 54 1.63 -10.68 20.43
C ALA A 54 2.49 -10.15 19.29
N LEU A 55 2.09 -9.00 18.75
CA LEU A 55 2.95 -8.16 17.92
C LEU A 55 3.73 -7.21 18.82
N ARG A 56 5.05 -7.38 18.89
CA ARG A 56 5.96 -6.44 19.56
C ARG A 56 6.39 -5.40 18.53
N ILE A 57 6.28 -4.12 18.89
CA ILE A 57 6.74 -3.01 18.05
C ILE A 57 7.85 -2.28 18.79
N GLU A 58 9.06 -2.35 18.23
CA GLU A 58 10.30 -1.90 18.87
C GLU A 58 10.90 -0.74 18.06
N VAL A 59 10.88 0.47 18.61
CA VAL A 59 11.50 1.65 17.99
C VAL A 59 13.01 1.61 18.24
N GLN A 60 13.77 1.38 17.17
CA GLN A 60 15.22 1.17 17.19
C GLN A 60 15.91 2.17 16.26
N PRO A 61 16.36 3.35 16.73
CA PRO A 61 17.15 4.27 15.93
C PRO A 61 18.43 3.59 15.40
N SER A 62 18.68 3.67 14.09
CA SER A 62 19.82 3.01 13.44
C SER A 62 20.47 3.94 12.42
N VAL A 63 21.78 4.18 12.54
CA VAL A 63 22.54 4.99 11.58
C VAL A 63 22.51 4.35 10.19
N MET A 64 22.61 3.01 10.11
CA MET A 64 22.52 2.30 8.83
C MET A 64 21.14 2.47 8.16
N ALA A 65 20.06 2.58 8.94
CA ALA A 65 18.73 2.88 8.40
C ALA A 65 18.64 4.29 7.78
N HIS A 66 19.27 5.29 8.40
CA HIS A 66 19.37 6.64 7.84
C HIS A 66 20.20 6.65 6.56
N VAL A 67 21.36 5.98 6.58
CA VAL A 67 22.29 5.87 5.44
C VAL A 67 21.63 5.20 4.25
N LEU A 68 20.89 4.10 4.48
CA LEU A 68 20.10 3.45 3.45
C LEU A 68 18.97 4.35 2.93
N TYR A 69 18.16 4.94 3.81
CA TYR A 69 17.02 5.76 3.37
C TYR A 69 17.46 6.99 2.56
N LEU A 70 18.56 7.65 2.95
CA LEU A 70 19.19 8.72 2.17
C LEU A 70 19.67 8.24 0.80
N ALA A 71 20.19 7.00 0.69
CA ALA A 71 20.57 6.41 -0.59
C ALA A 71 19.36 6.08 -1.48
N GLU A 72 18.27 5.54 -0.90
CA GLU A 72 17.02 5.27 -1.59
C GLU A 72 16.43 6.56 -2.20
N GLU A 73 16.26 7.62 -1.40
CA GLU A 73 15.60 8.85 -1.89
C GLU A 73 16.50 9.72 -2.78
N ALA A 74 17.75 10.00 -2.38
CA ALA A 74 18.59 10.95 -3.12
C ALA A 74 19.16 10.37 -4.44
N SER A 75 19.16 9.04 -4.60
CA SER A 75 19.42 8.40 -5.90
C SER A 75 18.27 8.59 -6.90
N GLY A 76 17.03 8.75 -6.41
CA GLY A 76 15.84 8.89 -7.25
C GLY A 76 15.49 7.64 -8.07
N TRP A 77 15.87 6.45 -7.59
CA TRP A 77 15.73 5.18 -8.34
C TRP A 77 14.26 4.77 -8.55
N ARG A 78 13.40 5.08 -7.57
CA ARG A 78 11.95 4.80 -7.62
C ARG A 78 11.20 5.98 -8.28
N PRO A 79 10.25 5.73 -9.19
CA PRO A 79 9.40 6.79 -9.73
C PRO A 79 8.64 7.51 -8.61
N GLY A 80 8.82 8.83 -8.50
CA GLY A 80 8.13 9.66 -7.51
C GLY A 80 8.96 10.07 -6.29
N SER A 81 10.20 9.58 -6.10
CA SER A 81 11.06 10.09 -5.01
C SER A 81 11.22 11.61 -5.08
N SER A 82 11.09 12.25 -3.90
CA SER A 82 11.19 13.69 -3.79
C SER A 82 12.62 14.16 -4.05
N ARG A 83 12.78 15.23 -4.84
CA ARG A 83 14.07 15.88 -5.03
C ARG A 83 14.59 16.53 -3.74
N ALA A 84 13.71 16.80 -2.76
CA ALA A 84 14.04 17.44 -1.49
C ALA A 84 15.24 16.78 -0.79
N PHE A 85 15.30 15.45 -0.72
CA PHE A 85 16.41 14.73 -0.11
C PHE A 85 17.76 15.01 -0.80
N ARG A 86 17.78 14.98 -2.14
CA ARG A 86 19.00 15.27 -2.89
C ARG A 86 19.40 16.74 -2.78
N THR A 87 18.44 17.66 -2.88
CA THR A 87 18.66 19.10 -2.71
C THR A 87 19.21 19.40 -1.32
N ALA A 88 18.60 18.88 -0.26
CA ALA A 88 19.04 19.10 1.11
C ALA A 88 20.44 18.50 1.43
N LEU A 89 20.83 17.40 0.77
CA LEU A 89 22.21 16.89 0.86
C LEU A 89 23.21 17.77 0.11
N GLU A 90 22.86 18.28 -1.07
CA GLU A 90 23.66 19.20 -1.87
C GLU A 90 23.85 20.54 -1.13
N ASP A 91 22.77 21.14 -0.62
CA ASP A 91 22.76 22.42 0.10
C ASP A 91 23.51 22.39 1.45
N ARG A 92 23.48 21.24 2.16
CA ARG A 92 24.10 21.11 3.50
C ARG A 92 25.54 20.62 3.47
N PHE A 93 25.92 19.80 2.50
CA PHE A 93 27.22 19.12 2.50
C PHE A 93 28.05 19.32 1.22
N GLY A 94 27.42 19.74 0.12
CA GLY A 94 27.98 19.59 -1.22
C GLY A 94 28.05 18.12 -1.65
N LEU A 95 27.57 17.81 -2.85
CA LEU A 95 27.77 16.49 -3.47
C LEU A 95 28.85 16.61 -4.54
N GLU A 96 29.98 15.95 -4.30
CA GLU A 96 31.04 15.83 -5.30
C GLU A 96 30.52 15.08 -6.54
N ASP A 97 31.14 15.27 -7.70
CA ASP A 97 30.72 14.51 -8.89
C ASP A 97 30.86 12.99 -8.70
N THR A 98 31.78 12.55 -7.83
CA THR A 98 31.87 11.18 -7.32
C THR A 98 30.61 10.72 -6.59
N ASP A 99 30.04 11.53 -5.67
CA ASP A 99 28.77 11.21 -5.01
C ASP A 99 27.63 11.15 -6.06
N ARG A 100 27.60 12.14 -6.96
CA ARG A 100 26.58 12.25 -8.02
C ARG A 100 26.66 11.10 -9.03
N GLU A 101 27.83 10.48 -9.22
CA GLU A 101 28.01 9.26 -10.02
C GLU A 101 27.60 8.01 -9.25
N LEU A 102 28.02 7.86 -7.98
CA LEU A 102 27.63 6.76 -7.12
C LEU A 102 26.11 6.67 -6.96
N PHE A 103 25.41 7.80 -6.78
CA PHE A 103 23.94 7.85 -6.78
C PHE A 103 23.31 7.35 -8.09
N LYS A 104 23.91 7.64 -9.26
CA LYS A 104 23.41 7.13 -10.56
C LYS A 104 23.61 5.62 -10.67
N LYS A 105 24.79 5.11 -10.30
CA LYS A 105 25.10 3.67 -10.32
C LYS A 105 24.20 2.91 -9.35
N TYR A 106 24.00 3.44 -8.14
CA TYR A 106 23.04 2.91 -7.16
C TYR A 106 21.64 2.78 -7.74
N ALA A 107 21.14 3.83 -8.40
CA ALA A 107 19.80 3.80 -9.01
C ALA A 107 19.62 2.70 -10.07
N LEU A 108 20.67 2.41 -10.85
CA LEU A 108 20.67 1.29 -11.80
C LEU A 108 20.60 -0.06 -11.07
N ILE A 109 21.46 -0.26 -10.06
CA ILE A 109 21.49 -1.50 -9.24
C ILE A 109 20.11 -1.76 -8.61
N ARG A 110 19.48 -0.75 -7.99
CA ARG A 110 18.14 -0.88 -7.37
C ARG A 110 17.04 -1.17 -8.41
N ALA A 111 17.12 -0.58 -9.59
CA ALA A 111 16.22 -0.86 -10.70
C ALA A 111 16.38 -2.30 -11.24
N GLU A 112 17.62 -2.82 -11.33
CA GLU A 112 17.90 -4.20 -11.72
C GLU A 112 17.40 -5.21 -10.69
N ILE A 113 17.60 -4.96 -9.39
CA ILE A 113 16.99 -5.77 -8.32
C ILE A 113 15.46 -5.80 -8.48
N SER A 114 14.82 -4.67 -8.83
CA SER A 114 13.37 -4.61 -9.06
C SER A 114 12.95 -5.40 -10.31
N ALA A 115 13.74 -5.37 -11.38
CA ALA A 115 13.51 -6.14 -12.59
C ALA A 115 13.73 -7.65 -12.39
N LYS A 116 14.66 -8.06 -11.51
CA LYS A 116 14.87 -9.46 -11.08
C LYS A 116 13.69 -9.94 -10.22
N ALA A 117 13.32 -9.21 -9.16
CA ALA A 117 12.19 -9.54 -8.28
C ALA A 117 10.85 -9.73 -9.02
N ARG A 118 10.56 -8.86 -10.00
CA ARG A 118 9.35 -8.96 -10.85
C ARG A 118 9.32 -10.19 -11.76
N LYS A 119 10.46 -10.82 -12.06
CA LYS A 119 10.56 -12.08 -12.82
C LYS A 119 10.49 -13.31 -11.91
N GLU A 120 10.89 -13.18 -10.64
CA GLU A 120 10.76 -14.22 -9.60
C GLU A 120 9.31 -14.31 -9.06
N SER A 121 8.48 -13.31 -9.32
CA SER A 121 7.07 -13.25 -8.90
C SER A 121 6.19 -14.22 -9.70
N PRO A 122 5.29 -15.01 -9.07
CA PRO A 122 4.40 -15.92 -9.79
C PRO A 122 3.49 -15.20 -10.80
N GLU A 123 3.40 -15.72 -12.04
CA GLU A 123 2.49 -15.17 -13.05
C GLU A 123 1.01 -15.45 -12.69
N PRO A 124 0.09 -14.46 -12.82
CA PRO A 124 -1.34 -14.70 -12.68
C PRO A 124 -1.89 -15.67 -13.73
N SER A 125 -2.78 -16.57 -13.31
CA SER A 125 -3.41 -17.57 -14.18
C SER A 125 -4.84 -17.18 -14.57
N PHE A 126 -5.59 -18.14 -15.13
CA PHE A 126 -7.04 -17.97 -15.32
C PHE A 126 -7.81 -18.19 -14.01
N ASP A 127 -7.31 -19.08 -13.18
CA ASP A 127 -8.00 -19.62 -12.01
C ASP A 127 -7.60 -18.83 -10.74
N ASP A 128 -6.38 -18.28 -10.73
CA ASP A 128 -5.91 -17.21 -9.84
C ASP A 128 -5.69 -15.91 -10.67
N PRO A 129 -6.73 -15.10 -10.94
CA PRO A 129 -6.66 -13.85 -11.72
C PRO A 129 -5.65 -12.80 -11.24
N PHE A 130 -5.14 -12.99 -10.04
CA PHE A 130 -4.25 -12.07 -9.35
C PHE A 130 -2.92 -12.71 -8.94
N GLY A 131 -2.69 -13.98 -9.29
CA GLY A 131 -1.64 -14.82 -8.71
C GLY A 131 -2.09 -15.45 -7.38
N PRO A 132 -1.40 -16.51 -6.91
CA PRO A 132 -1.85 -17.36 -5.81
C PRO A 132 -1.87 -16.66 -4.43
N GLU A 133 -1.20 -15.52 -4.27
CA GLU A 133 -1.27 -14.67 -3.07
C GLU A 133 -2.23 -13.47 -3.23
N GLY A 134 -2.99 -13.39 -4.32
CA GLY A 134 -3.91 -12.28 -4.58
C GLY A 134 -3.21 -10.92 -4.74
N ARG A 135 -3.89 -9.84 -4.32
CA ARG A 135 -3.37 -8.45 -4.32
C ARG A 135 -2.96 -7.97 -2.92
N PHE A 136 -2.73 -8.89 -2.00
CA PHE A 136 -2.22 -8.58 -0.65
C PHE A 136 -0.68 -8.57 -0.66
N PRO A 137 -0.02 -7.94 0.33
CA PRO A 137 1.44 -7.99 0.44
C PRO A 137 1.93 -9.45 0.47
N PRO A 138 3.04 -9.80 -0.23
CA PRO A 138 3.52 -11.19 -0.29
C PRO A 138 4.00 -11.68 1.09
N ALA A 139 3.77 -12.95 1.41
CA ALA A 139 4.18 -13.55 2.68
C ALA A 139 5.71 -13.77 2.79
N ARG A 140 6.40 -13.79 1.65
CA ARG A 140 7.84 -14.00 1.53
C ARG A 140 8.53 -12.72 1.09
N ALA A 141 9.64 -12.41 1.75
CA ALA A 141 10.57 -11.36 1.35
C ALA A 141 11.06 -11.59 -0.09
N ASP A 142 10.90 -10.60 -0.96
CA ASP A 142 11.37 -10.66 -2.36
C ASP A 142 12.88 -10.34 -2.46
N LEU A 143 13.41 -10.01 -3.64
CA LEU A 143 14.82 -9.60 -3.77
C LEU A 143 15.09 -8.17 -3.24
N GLN A 144 14.09 -7.28 -3.21
CA GLN A 144 14.16 -5.95 -2.61
C GLN A 144 14.24 -6.05 -1.08
N ASP A 145 13.34 -6.80 -0.46
CA ASP A 145 13.34 -7.07 0.98
C ASP A 145 14.66 -7.72 1.43
N ARG A 146 15.15 -8.72 0.68
CA ARG A 146 16.44 -9.38 0.95
C ARG A 146 17.61 -8.38 0.88
N TYR A 147 17.65 -7.54 -0.14
CA TYR A 147 18.67 -6.49 -0.27
C TYR A 147 18.66 -5.53 0.92
N VAL A 148 17.49 -4.98 1.27
CA VAL A 148 17.35 -4.06 2.41
C VAL A 148 17.70 -4.74 3.73
N ALA A 149 17.24 -5.97 3.94
CA ALA A 149 17.55 -6.73 5.15
C ALA A 149 19.07 -7.01 5.28
N ALA A 150 19.76 -7.26 4.18
CA ALA A 150 21.21 -7.42 4.14
C ALA A 150 21.97 -6.12 4.45
N VAL A 151 21.49 -4.97 3.94
CA VAL A 151 22.06 -3.65 4.30
C VAL A 151 21.86 -3.35 5.78
N LEU A 152 20.63 -3.45 6.29
CA LEU A 152 20.28 -3.10 7.67
C LEU A 152 20.87 -4.07 8.71
N ALA A 153 21.22 -5.30 8.31
CA ALA A 153 21.94 -6.25 9.16
C ALA A 153 23.47 -6.08 9.11
N SER A 154 24.01 -5.21 8.25
CA SER A 154 25.45 -4.92 8.21
C SER A 154 25.81 -3.88 9.28
N PRO A 155 26.79 -4.16 10.16
CA PRO A 155 27.13 -3.24 11.25
C PRO A 155 27.80 -1.95 10.75
N GLU A 156 28.54 -2.04 9.65
CA GLU A 156 29.28 -0.94 9.02
C GLU A 156 29.26 -1.09 7.49
N PRO A 157 29.30 0.00 6.71
CA PRO A 157 29.36 -0.07 5.24
C PRO A 157 30.50 -0.94 4.68
N ALA A 158 31.62 -1.07 5.38
CA ALA A 158 32.75 -1.91 4.97
C ALA A 158 32.48 -3.42 5.07
N ALA A 159 31.52 -3.86 5.91
CA ALA A 159 31.11 -5.26 6.01
C ALA A 159 30.10 -5.65 4.91
N LEU A 160 29.55 -4.66 4.19
CA LEU A 160 28.36 -4.81 3.36
C LEU A 160 28.53 -5.74 2.16
N THR A 161 29.73 -5.79 1.55
CA THR A 161 30.04 -6.68 0.43
C THR A 161 29.82 -8.16 0.80
N ARG A 162 29.98 -8.53 2.08
CA ARG A 162 29.67 -9.88 2.57
C ARG A 162 28.16 -10.09 2.76
N SER A 163 27.45 -9.10 3.29
CA SER A 163 25.99 -9.17 3.48
C SER A 163 25.23 -9.26 2.15
N LEU A 164 25.73 -8.59 1.10
CA LEU A 164 25.11 -8.52 -0.23
C LEU A 164 25.46 -9.70 -1.16
N ALA A 165 26.31 -10.63 -0.71
CA ALA A 165 26.73 -11.78 -1.52
C ALA A 165 25.53 -12.65 -1.94
N GLY A 166 25.36 -12.86 -3.25
CA GLY A 166 24.24 -13.62 -3.82
C GLY A 166 22.93 -12.81 -3.97
N ILE A 167 22.94 -11.50 -3.69
CA ILE A 167 21.82 -10.58 -3.93
C ILE A 167 22.13 -9.63 -5.10
N VAL A 168 23.38 -9.13 -5.16
CA VAL A 168 23.94 -8.35 -6.28
C VAL A 168 25.32 -8.88 -6.65
N GLU A 169 25.86 -8.43 -7.80
CA GLU A 169 27.22 -8.80 -8.21
C GLU A 169 28.27 -8.13 -7.31
N PRO A 170 29.49 -8.69 -7.16
CA PRO A 170 30.51 -8.13 -6.25
C PRO A 170 30.85 -6.66 -6.53
N GLN A 171 30.97 -6.30 -7.81
CA GLN A 171 31.21 -4.92 -8.27
C GLN A 171 30.09 -3.94 -7.87
N ASP A 172 28.84 -4.41 -7.81
CA ASP A 172 27.70 -3.59 -7.43
C ASP A 172 27.65 -3.41 -5.91
N ALA A 173 28.02 -4.47 -5.17
CA ALA A 173 28.16 -4.39 -3.72
C ALA A 173 29.29 -3.44 -3.29
N GLU A 174 30.39 -3.35 -4.05
CA GLU A 174 31.44 -2.34 -3.87
C GLU A 174 30.92 -0.91 -4.12
N VAL A 175 30.16 -0.68 -5.19
CA VAL A 175 29.51 0.62 -5.46
C VAL A 175 28.55 1.02 -4.33
N VAL A 176 27.74 0.09 -3.84
CA VAL A 176 26.82 0.33 -2.71
C VAL A 176 27.62 0.62 -1.44
N SER A 177 28.65 -0.18 -1.12
CA SER A 177 29.52 0.04 0.04
C SER A 177 30.22 1.41 0.00
N ALA A 178 30.71 1.84 -1.17
CA ALA A 178 31.32 3.14 -1.37
C ALA A 178 30.33 4.30 -1.14
N LEU A 179 29.10 4.19 -1.66
CA LEU A 179 28.06 5.21 -1.43
C LEU A 179 27.66 5.28 0.04
N LEU A 180 27.36 4.14 0.68
CA LEU A 180 26.92 4.12 2.07
C LEU A 180 28.04 4.58 3.03
N SER A 181 29.30 4.26 2.73
CA SER A 181 30.48 4.82 3.43
C SER A 181 30.53 6.35 3.39
N ARG A 182 30.26 6.95 2.23
CA ARG A 182 30.26 8.42 2.03
C ARG A 182 29.00 9.12 2.57
N LEU A 183 27.93 8.38 2.81
CA LEU A 183 26.71 8.88 3.46
C LEU A 183 26.73 8.74 4.98
N ALA A 184 27.44 7.74 5.54
CA ALA A 184 27.55 7.53 6.99
C ALA A 184 27.91 8.77 7.83
N PRO A 185 28.98 9.54 7.53
CA PRO A 185 29.30 10.74 8.31
C PRO A 185 28.25 11.85 8.12
N ARG A 186 27.66 11.98 6.92
CA ARG A 186 26.60 12.96 6.62
C ARG A 186 25.31 12.63 7.40
N ALA A 187 24.93 11.34 7.46
CA ALA A 187 23.78 10.87 8.23
C ALA A 187 23.96 11.11 9.74
N GLY A 188 25.16 10.88 10.28
CA GLY A 188 25.50 11.26 11.66
C GLY A 188 25.36 12.77 11.90
N GLN A 189 25.85 13.60 10.97
CA GLN A 189 25.73 15.06 11.04
C GLN A 189 24.30 15.58 10.85
N LEU A 190 23.38 14.81 10.27
CA LEU A 190 21.94 15.15 10.23
C LEU A 190 21.23 14.82 11.56
N LEU A 191 21.78 13.94 12.38
CA LEU A 191 21.19 13.54 13.66
C LEU A 191 21.61 14.43 14.85
N VAL A 192 22.80 15.03 14.80
CA VAL A 192 23.31 15.92 15.87
C VAL A 192 22.51 17.24 16.03
N PRO A 193 22.06 17.94 14.97
CA PRO A 193 21.31 19.19 15.10
C PRO A 193 19.86 19.01 15.56
N VAL A 194 19.27 17.82 15.39
CA VAL A 194 17.87 17.55 15.74
C VAL A 194 17.77 17.28 17.23
N GLN A 195 17.79 18.36 18.02
CA GLN A 195 17.82 18.35 19.50
C GLN A 195 16.72 17.48 20.14
N ASN A 196 15.61 17.23 19.43
CA ASN A 196 14.48 16.44 19.89
C ASN A 196 14.48 14.99 19.38
N TYR A 197 15.41 14.54 18.54
CA TYR A 197 15.27 13.27 17.80
C TYR A 197 15.06 12.03 18.69
N ALA A 198 15.77 11.97 19.82
CA ALA A 198 15.61 10.92 20.82
C ALA A 198 14.24 11.01 21.53
N ALA A 199 13.77 12.24 21.83
CA ALA A 199 12.47 12.47 22.46
C ALA A 199 11.30 12.18 21.50
N GLU A 200 11.45 12.48 20.21
CA GLU A 200 10.49 12.14 19.15
C GLU A 200 10.43 10.62 18.91
N SER A 201 11.59 9.94 18.89
CA SER A 201 11.67 8.47 18.86
C SER A 201 11.01 7.84 20.10
N GLN A 202 11.20 8.44 21.28
CA GLN A 202 10.56 8.01 22.53
C GLN A 202 9.03 8.27 22.53
N ALA A 203 8.58 9.40 21.98
CA ALA A 203 7.16 9.72 21.83
C ALA A 203 6.47 8.75 20.85
N LEU A 204 7.12 8.42 19.74
CA LEU A 204 6.69 7.38 18.80
C LEU A 204 6.57 6.02 19.49
N GLN A 205 7.58 5.60 20.26
CA GLN A 205 7.54 4.36 21.04
C GLN A 205 6.41 4.35 22.07
N ALA A 206 6.17 5.46 22.77
CA ALA A 206 5.14 5.60 23.78
C ALA A 206 3.72 5.53 23.18
N ALA A 207 3.49 6.20 22.05
CA ALA A 207 2.22 6.15 21.33
C ALA A 207 1.90 4.72 20.85
N LEU A 208 2.89 4.03 20.26
CA LEU A 208 2.74 2.66 19.78
C LEU A 208 2.60 1.63 20.91
N ALA A 209 3.23 1.87 22.06
CA ALA A 209 3.13 1.02 23.25
C ALA A 209 1.82 1.23 24.05
N GLY A 210 0.99 2.20 23.67
CA GLY A 210 -0.28 2.50 24.33
C GLY A 210 -1.20 1.26 24.41
N PRO A 211 -1.74 0.88 25.59
CA PRO A 211 -2.49 -0.37 25.75
C PRO A 211 -3.68 -0.53 24.79
N ALA A 212 -4.37 0.57 24.46
CA ALA A 212 -5.48 0.55 23.51
C ALA A 212 -5.02 0.28 22.05
N VAL A 213 -3.84 0.76 21.66
CA VAL A 213 -3.23 0.49 20.35
C VAL A 213 -2.77 -0.97 20.27
N GLN A 214 -2.14 -1.46 21.34
CA GLN A 214 -1.75 -2.88 21.45
C GLN A 214 -2.96 -3.82 21.41
N GLN A 215 -4.06 -3.48 22.09
CA GLN A 215 -5.31 -4.22 22.02
C GLN A 215 -5.94 -4.19 20.62
N LEU A 216 -5.93 -3.04 19.94
CA LEU A 216 -6.40 -2.91 18.57
C LEU A 216 -5.58 -3.77 17.59
N LEU A 217 -4.25 -3.78 17.71
CA LEU A 217 -3.36 -4.59 16.87
C LEU A 217 -3.53 -6.10 17.14
N SER A 218 -3.75 -6.50 18.40
CA SER A 218 -4.09 -7.88 18.78
C SER A 218 -5.45 -8.33 18.22
N ALA A 219 -6.45 -7.44 18.22
CA ALA A 219 -7.73 -7.69 17.54
C ALA A 219 -7.54 -7.81 16.02
N PHE A 220 -6.72 -6.95 15.40
CA PHE A 220 -6.46 -7.00 13.95
C PHE A 220 -5.67 -8.25 13.55
N TRP A 221 -4.73 -8.73 14.37
CA TRP A 221 -4.07 -10.03 14.22
C TRP A 221 -5.07 -11.19 14.19
N THR A 222 -6.00 -11.19 15.15
CA THR A 222 -7.06 -12.20 15.26
C THR A 222 -7.96 -12.18 14.02
N PHE A 223 -8.34 -10.97 13.56
CA PHE A 223 -9.09 -10.74 12.33
C PHE A 223 -8.35 -11.20 11.07
N ALA A 224 -7.02 -11.01 11.02
CA ALA A 224 -6.17 -11.53 9.95
C ALA A 224 -6.02 -13.07 9.97
N GLN A 225 -6.49 -13.75 11.01
CA GLN A 225 -6.38 -15.20 11.24
C GLN A 225 -4.93 -15.73 11.27
N ILE A 226 -4.00 -14.89 11.73
CA ILE A 226 -2.59 -15.25 11.86
C ILE A 226 -2.43 -16.24 13.04
N PRO A 227 -1.63 -17.31 12.91
CA PRO A 227 -1.37 -18.25 14.00
C PRO A 227 -0.92 -17.58 15.30
N PRO A 228 -1.11 -18.21 16.47
CA PRO A 228 -0.72 -17.68 17.76
C PRO A 228 0.80 -17.78 17.99
N GLU A 229 1.58 -17.00 17.23
CA GLU A 229 3.02 -16.81 17.40
C GLU A 229 3.35 -15.45 18.05
N THR A 230 4.63 -15.22 18.39
CA THR A 230 5.12 -13.88 18.72
C THR A 230 5.85 -13.32 17.51
N LEU A 231 5.48 -12.12 17.07
CA LEU A 231 6.20 -11.40 16.03
C LEU A 231 6.81 -10.12 16.60
N SER A 232 7.97 -9.73 16.08
CA SER A 232 8.57 -8.42 16.33
C SER A 232 8.63 -7.64 15.03
N LEU A 233 8.37 -6.33 15.12
CA LEU A 233 8.42 -5.36 14.05
C LEU A 233 9.36 -4.24 14.49
N GLN A 234 10.52 -4.14 13.84
CA GLN A 234 11.53 -3.12 14.15
C GLN A 234 11.15 -1.82 13.44
N VAL A 235 11.06 -0.72 14.18
CA VAL A 235 10.70 0.60 13.63
C VAL A 235 11.94 1.47 13.68
N HIS A 236 12.50 1.78 12.51
CA HIS A 236 13.63 2.69 12.39
C HIS A 236 13.12 4.07 11.98
N PRO A 237 13.00 5.03 12.91
CA PRO A 237 12.79 6.42 12.52
C PRO A 237 14.01 6.88 11.73
N VAL A 238 13.77 7.63 10.64
CA VAL A 238 14.81 8.19 9.76
C VAL A 238 14.59 9.68 9.51
N TRP A 239 15.64 10.49 9.61
CA TRP A 239 15.60 11.92 9.25
C TRP A 239 15.05 12.15 7.82
N ALA A 240 14.27 13.21 7.67
CA ALA A 240 13.85 13.76 6.39
C ALA A 240 13.94 15.31 6.39
N PRO A 241 14.09 15.98 5.23
CA PRO A 241 14.12 17.44 5.19
C PRO A 241 12.76 18.05 5.56
N PRO A 242 12.70 19.34 5.97
CA PRO A 242 11.47 19.96 6.49
C PRO A 242 10.26 19.94 5.54
N ASP A 243 10.53 19.93 4.24
CA ASP A 243 9.55 19.92 3.13
C ASP A 243 9.16 18.51 2.66
N ALA A 244 9.76 17.45 3.21
CA ALA A 244 9.32 16.08 2.95
C ALA A 244 7.98 15.79 3.64
N ASP A 245 7.13 15.00 2.97
CA ASP A 245 5.95 14.41 3.57
C ASP A 245 6.32 13.35 4.63
N PHE A 246 5.34 13.01 5.48
CA PHE A 246 5.47 11.86 6.36
C PHE A 246 5.20 10.57 5.58
N GLU A 247 6.23 9.76 5.36
CA GLU A 247 6.17 8.42 4.76
C GLU A 247 6.51 7.33 5.79
N ALA A 248 5.98 6.12 5.57
CA ALA A 248 6.52 4.90 6.18
C ALA A 248 6.57 3.78 5.13
N MET A 249 7.49 2.84 5.30
CA MET A 249 7.71 1.72 4.38
C MET A 249 8.06 0.44 5.13
N LEU A 250 7.21 -0.58 5.01
CA LEU A 250 7.52 -1.95 5.43
C LEU A 250 8.53 -2.61 4.49
N LEU A 251 9.57 -3.20 5.08
CA LEU A 251 10.68 -3.89 4.44
C LEU A 251 10.95 -5.18 5.25
N GLY A 252 10.29 -6.27 4.85
CA GLY A 252 10.23 -7.54 5.57
C GLY A 252 9.61 -7.45 6.98
N GLN A 253 10.45 -7.31 8.00
CA GLN A 253 10.10 -7.17 9.43
C GLN A 253 10.49 -5.80 10.00
N ARG A 254 10.77 -4.83 9.13
CA ARG A 254 11.26 -3.49 9.50
C ARG A 254 10.39 -2.42 8.88
N VAL A 255 10.10 -1.36 9.62
CA VAL A 255 9.44 -0.16 9.11
C VAL A 255 10.44 0.98 9.15
N LEU A 256 10.78 1.55 7.99
CA LEU A 256 11.41 2.86 7.94
C LEU A 256 10.29 3.90 8.04
N VAL A 257 10.41 4.90 8.91
CA VAL A 257 9.42 5.99 9.04
C VAL A 257 10.11 7.34 9.11
N THR A 258 9.68 8.28 8.27
CA THR A 258 10.30 9.61 8.17
C THR A 258 10.00 10.47 9.39
N MET A 259 11.00 11.23 9.80
CA MET A 259 10.91 12.29 10.80
C MET A 259 11.38 13.61 10.13
N PRO A 260 10.48 14.34 9.47
CA PRO A 260 10.81 15.60 8.80
C PRO A 260 11.24 16.68 9.80
N GLU A 261 12.40 17.27 9.55
CA GLU A 261 13.04 18.21 10.47
C GLU A 261 12.14 19.41 10.82
N GLY A 262 11.93 19.65 12.12
CA GLY A 262 11.07 20.71 12.64
C GLY A 262 9.57 20.37 12.69
N ARG A 263 9.15 19.15 12.31
CA ARG A 263 7.76 18.68 12.40
C ARG A 263 7.64 17.62 13.49
N ALA A 264 6.68 17.78 14.42
CA ALA A 264 6.57 16.93 15.61
C ALA A 264 6.32 15.45 15.26
N GLY A 265 7.28 14.58 15.61
CA GLY A 265 7.31 13.16 15.23
C GLY A 265 6.34 12.21 15.95
N GLY A 266 5.26 12.70 16.55
CA GLY A 266 4.33 11.91 17.36
C GLY A 266 3.26 11.16 16.54
N LEU A 267 2.06 11.74 16.47
CA LEU A 267 0.86 11.04 16.02
C LEU A 267 0.87 10.62 14.54
N GLN A 268 1.46 11.42 13.65
CA GLN A 268 1.49 11.11 12.21
C GLN A 268 2.45 9.94 11.90
N PRO A 269 3.72 9.91 12.38
CA PRO A 269 4.57 8.71 12.32
C PRO A 269 3.93 7.49 12.99
N ALA A 270 3.32 7.64 14.17
CA ALA A 270 2.70 6.50 14.86
C ALA A 270 1.51 5.91 14.08
N ALA A 271 0.70 6.74 13.43
CA ALA A 271 -0.38 6.27 12.55
C ALA A 271 0.17 5.54 11.31
N LEU A 272 1.24 6.05 10.69
CA LEU A 272 1.88 5.40 9.54
C LEU A 272 2.57 4.08 9.93
N VAL A 273 3.19 4.00 11.11
CA VAL A 273 3.71 2.73 11.66
C VAL A 273 2.58 1.76 11.96
N ALA A 274 1.42 2.21 12.45
CA ALA A 274 0.24 1.34 12.61
C ALA A 274 -0.32 0.85 11.26
N HIS A 275 -0.21 1.65 10.19
CA HIS A 275 -0.56 1.26 8.83
C HIS A 275 0.37 0.13 8.33
N GLU A 276 1.69 0.32 8.44
CA GLU A 276 2.68 -0.66 7.99
C GLU A 276 2.76 -1.91 8.90
N ALA A 277 2.43 -1.78 10.20
CA ALA A 277 2.18 -2.92 11.09
C ALA A 277 0.96 -3.72 10.65
N GLY A 278 -0.13 -3.05 10.25
CA GLY A 278 -1.26 -3.69 9.58
C GLY A 278 -0.85 -4.39 8.29
N ARG A 279 -0.01 -3.76 7.45
CA ARG A 279 0.52 -4.34 6.20
C ARG A 279 1.32 -5.62 6.48
N PHE A 280 2.14 -5.60 7.52
CA PHE A 280 2.93 -6.74 7.97
C PHE A 280 2.04 -7.90 8.46
N LEU A 281 0.99 -7.62 9.23
CA LEU A 281 0.00 -8.63 9.60
C LEU A 281 -0.74 -9.17 8.36
N LEU A 282 -1.15 -8.29 7.43
CA LEU A 282 -1.80 -8.70 6.19
C LEU A 282 -0.90 -9.54 5.26
N SER A 283 0.43 -9.40 5.33
CA SER A 283 1.36 -10.23 4.57
C SER A 283 1.34 -11.69 5.04
N ARG A 284 0.98 -11.95 6.31
CA ARG A 284 0.93 -13.29 6.92
C ARG A 284 -0.38 -14.05 6.71
N LEU A 285 -1.37 -13.49 6.00
CA LEU A 285 -2.58 -14.24 5.65
C LEU A 285 -2.25 -15.51 4.83
N PRO A 286 -3.00 -16.62 5.01
CA PRO A 286 -2.97 -17.74 4.10
C PRO A 286 -3.22 -17.31 2.64
N PRO A 287 -2.43 -17.77 1.64
CA PRO A 287 -2.58 -17.39 0.23
C PRO A 287 -4.00 -17.54 -0.31
N ALA A 288 -4.67 -18.66 -0.01
CA ALA A 288 -6.07 -18.90 -0.41
C ALA A 288 -7.05 -17.86 0.18
N GLN A 289 -6.79 -17.35 1.39
CA GLN A 289 -7.59 -16.28 2.01
C GLN A 289 -7.32 -14.93 1.34
N LYS A 290 -6.05 -14.63 1.00
CA LYS A 290 -5.68 -13.44 0.20
C LYS A 290 -6.34 -13.45 -1.19
N SER A 291 -6.26 -14.57 -1.91
CA SER A 291 -6.87 -14.75 -3.23
C SER A 291 -8.40 -14.63 -3.12
N THR A 292 -9.05 -15.34 -2.18
CA THR A 292 -10.50 -15.25 -1.93
C THR A 292 -10.96 -13.81 -1.64
N ALA A 293 -10.29 -13.11 -0.72
CA ALA A 293 -10.65 -11.74 -0.36
C ALA A 293 -10.42 -10.74 -1.51
N THR A 294 -9.33 -10.91 -2.27
CA THR A 294 -9.05 -10.11 -3.47
C THR A 294 -10.13 -10.32 -4.53
N THR A 295 -10.41 -11.57 -4.86
CA THR A 295 -11.40 -11.97 -5.88
C THR A 295 -12.79 -11.51 -5.49
N ARG A 296 -13.26 -11.78 -4.27
CA ARG A 296 -14.59 -11.31 -3.81
C ARG A 296 -14.74 -9.79 -3.83
N PHE A 297 -13.69 -9.05 -3.44
CA PHE A 297 -13.73 -7.59 -3.52
C PHE A 297 -13.79 -7.11 -4.97
N ALA A 298 -12.88 -7.60 -5.82
CA ALA A 298 -12.78 -7.17 -7.21
C ALA A 298 -13.97 -7.63 -8.07
N GLU A 299 -14.55 -8.81 -7.81
CA GLU A 299 -15.81 -9.26 -8.39
C GLU A 299 -16.93 -8.27 -8.11
N ARG A 300 -17.04 -7.73 -6.90
CA ARG A 300 -18.16 -6.88 -6.48
C ARG A 300 -17.95 -5.40 -6.81
N ALA A 301 -16.73 -4.87 -6.67
CA ALA A 301 -16.39 -3.45 -6.84
C ALA A 301 -15.46 -3.12 -8.03
N GLY A 302 -14.84 -4.11 -8.67
CA GLY A 302 -13.81 -3.92 -9.70
C GLY A 302 -12.38 -3.74 -9.15
N PHE A 303 -11.40 -3.82 -10.04
CA PHE A 303 -9.97 -3.68 -9.79
C PHE A 303 -9.36 -2.58 -10.69
N ARG A 304 -9.02 -1.44 -10.07
CA ARG A 304 -8.56 -0.23 -10.77
C ARG A 304 -7.05 -0.18 -11.09
N GLY A 305 -6.28 -1.18 -10.67
CA GLY A 305 -4.82 -1.23 -10.77
C GLY A 305 -4.16 -1.20 -9.39
N GLU A 306 -2.85 -0.94 -9.37
CA GLU A 306 -2.08 -0.76 -8.13
C GLU A 306 -1.98 0.72 -7.72
N PRO A 307 -1.92 1.03 -6.41
CA PRO A 307 -2.02 0.09 -5.29
C PRO A 307 -3.46 -0.43 -5.10
N PHE A 308 -3.61 -1.69 -4.69
CA PHE A 308 -4.93 -2.29 -4.51
C PHE A 308 -5.74 -1.62 -3.39
N VAL A 309 -6.72 -0.82 -3.80
CA VAL A 309 -7.48 0.12 -2.95
C VAL A 309 -8.16 -0.52 -1.72
N PHE A 310 -8.52 -1.82 -1.78
CA PHE A 310 -9.09 -2.52 -0.62
C PHE A 310 -8.09 -2.67 0.53
N VAL A 311 -6.86 -3.08 0.22
CA VAL A 311 -5.79 -3.23 1.22
C VAL A 311 -5.44 -1.87 1.80
N GLU A 312 -5.17 -0.89 0.93
CA GLU A 312 -4.82 0.46 1.38
C GLU A 312 -5.93 1.11 2.23
N GLY A 313 -7.20 1.01 1.81
CA GLY A 313 -8.34 1.55 2.56
C GLY A 313 -8.61 0.82 3.88
N LEU A 314 -8.34 -0.49 3.95
CA LEU A 314 -8.42 -1.28 5.18
C LEU A 314 -7.33 -0.90 6.18
N LEU A 315 -6.11 -0.68 5.69
CA LEU A 315 -4.95 -0.25 6.49
C LEU A 315 -5.09 1.22 6.93
N ASP A 316 -5.68 2.09 6.11
CA ASP A 316 -6.07 3.45 6.50
C ASP A 316 -7.15 3.43 7.59
N ALA A 317 -8.18 2.58 7.44
CA ALA A 317 -9.23 2.42 8.44
C ALA A 317 -8.67 1.92 9.79
N LEU A 318 -7.69 1.01 9.77
CA LEU A 318 -6.94 0.60 10.96
C LEU A 318 -6.12 1.75 11.56
N SER A 319 -5.31 2.43 10.74
CA SER A 319 -4.34 3.42 11.21
C SER A 319 -4.96 4.77 11.59
N HIS A 320 -5.68 5.41 10.68
CA HIS A 320 -6.21 6.76 10.85
C HIS A 320 -7.67 6.73 11.37
N GLY A 321 -8.42 5.65 11.08
CA GLY A 321 -9.80 5.47 11.56
C GLY A 321 -9.95 4.89 12.96
N LEU A 322 -8.96 4.12 13.43
CA LEU A 322 -9.00 3.43 14.73
C LEU A 322 -7.78 3.72 15.62
N ALA A 323 -6.54 3.54 15.14
CA ALA A 323 -5.35 3.67 15.98
C ALA A 323 -5.07 5.14 16.36
N ALA A 324 -5.08 6.07 15.41
CA ALA A 324 -4.73 7.46 15.67
C ALA A 324 -5.71 8.17 16.64
N PRO A 325 -7.03 7.95 16.59
CA PRO A 325 -7.96 8.40 17.64
C PRO A 325 -7.74 7.80 19.04
N LEU A 326 -6.98 6.70 19.17
CA LEU A 326 -6.58 6.11 20.46
C LEU A 326 -5.23 6.65 20.97
N MET A 327 -4.48 7.36 20.12
CA MET A 327 -3.20 8.00 20.46
C MET A 327 -3.33 9.51 20.68
N ALA A 328 -4.31 10.15 20.04
CA ALA A 328 -4.58 11.59 20.10
C ALA A 328 -5.27 12.01 21.41
N SER A 329 -4.95 13.21 21.92
CA SER A 329 -5.60 13.80 23.11
C SER A 329 -7.02 14.30 22.82
N GLY A 330 -7.35 14.49 21.53
CA GLY A 330 -8.69 14.85 21.09
C GLY A 330 -8.83 14.88 19.56
N PRO A 331 -10.05 15.05 19.01
CA PRO A 331 -10.33 14.89 17.58
C PRO A 331 -9.54 15.85 16.66
N ALA A 332 -9.11 17.01 17.16
CA ALA A 332 -8.34 18.00 16.41
C ALA A 332 -6.85 17.63 16.25
N GLU A 333 -6.35 16.64 16.99
CA GLU A 333 -4.98 16.13 16.90
C GLU A 333 -4.86 14.89 16.00
N VAL A 334 -5.99 14.34 15.54
CA VAL A 334 -6.00 13.17 14.66
C VAL A 334 -5.39 13.54 13.29
N PRO A 335 -4.35 12.83 12.82
CA PRO A 335 -3.69 13.12 11.56
C PRO A 335 -4.64 13.04 10.36
N PRO A 336 -4.44 13.87 9.31
CA PRO A 336 -5.22 13.79 8.08
C PRO A 336 -5.07 12.41 7.42
N TRP A 337 -6.18 11.90 6.89
CA TRP A 337 -6.21 10.67 6.08
C TRP A 337 -5.26 10.77 4.87
N PRO A 338 -4.44 9.73 4.60
CA PRO A 338 -3.52 9.72 3.48
C PRO A 338 -4.21 9.35 2.16
N GLY A 339 -3.48 9.52 1.05
CA GLY A 339 -3.90 9.07 -0.28
C GLY A 339 -4.92 10.00 -0.96
N ASP A 340 -5.50 9.50 -2.06
CA ASP A 340 -6.47 10.26 -2.86
C ASP A 340 -7.89 10.25 -2.25
N ALA A 341 -8.75 11.14 -2.76
CA ALA A 341 -10.12 11.30 -2.28
C ALA A 341 -11.03 10.07 -2.52
N GLY A 342 -10.62 9.11 -3.35
CA GLY A 342 -11.27 7.82 -3.49
C GLY A 342 -10.85 6.84 -2.38
N ARG A 343 -9.54 6.64 -2.21
CA ARG A 343 -8.93 5.85 -1.12
C ARG A 343 -9.44 6.33 0.26
N LYS A 344 -9.41 7.63 0.52
CA LYS A 344 -9.93 8.24 1.75
C LYS A 344 -11.40 7.89 2.02
N ARG A 345 -12.30 8.09 1.04
CA ARG A 345 -13.73 7.82 1.21
C ARG A 345 -14.02 6.33 1.45
N LEU A 346 -13.22 5.43 0.87
CA LEU A 346 -13.30 4.01 1.20
C LEU A 346 -12.87 3.76 2.65
N ALA A 347 -11.74 4.31 3.09
CA ALA A 347 -11.23 4.11 4.44
C ALA A 347 -12.18 4.66 5.54
N GLU A 348 -12.75 5.85 5.31
CA GLU A 348 -13.80 6.43 6.16
C GLU A 348 -15.03 5.50 6.25
N ALA A 349 -15.44 4.88 5.13
CA ALA A 349 -16.55 3.94 5.10
C ALA A 349 -16.22 2.56 5.69
N LEU A 350 -14.98 2.07 5.57
CA LEU A 350 -14.52 0.80 6.15
C LEU A 350 -14.32 0.89 7.66
N THR A 351 -14.00 2.07 8.21
CA THR A 351 -13.76 2.27 9.65
C THR A 351 -14.87 1.73 10.57
N PRO A 352 -16.17 2.03 10.38
CA PRO A 352 -17.23 1.42 11.18
C PRO A 352 -17.36 -0.10 10.97
N LEU A 353 -17.22 -0.60 9.73
CA LEU A 353 -17.28 -2.03 9.42
C LEU A 353 -16.14 -2.80 10.10
N LEU A 354 -14.92 -2.27 10.07
CA LEU A 354 -13.76 -2.83 10.75
C LEU A 354 -13.98 -2.82 12.27
N ARG A 355 -14.45 -1.70 12.84
CA ARG A 355 -14.74 -1.58 14.28
C ARG A 355 -15.77 -2.61 14.75
N GLU A 356 -16.87 -2.77 14.01
CA GLU A 356 -17.91 -3.79 14.23
C GLU A 356 -17.30 -5.19 14.20
N THR A 357 -16.53 -5.51 13.16
CA THR A 357 -15.94 -6.84 12.95
C THR A 357 -14.92 -7.17 14.04
N LEU A 358 -14.05 -6.23 14.42
CA LEU A 358 -13.06 -6.43 15.49
C LEU A 358 -13.73 -6.61 16.86
N ALA A 359 -14.78 -5.84 17.16
CA ALA A 359 -15.55 -5.98 18.40
C ALA A 359 -16.28 -7.34 18.48
N ALA A 360 -16.79 -7.83 17.34
CA ALA A 360 -17.41 -9.15 17.22
C ALA A 360 -16.40 -10.32 17.15
N ARG A 361 -15.08 -10.05 17.15
CA ARG A 361 -14.00 -11.03 16.90
C ARG A 361 -14.14 -11.77 15.55
N GLY A 362 -14.71 -11.10 14.55
CA GLY A 362 -14.80 -11.61 13.18
C GLY A 362 -13.47 -11.58 12.44
N ALA A 363 -13.46 -12.12 11.22
CA ALA A 363 -12.26 -12.37 10.42
C ALA A 363 -12.32 -11.73 9.02
N LEU A 364 -11.14 -11.53 8.42
CA LEU A 364 -10.95 -11.09 7.04
C LEU A 364 -11.28 -12.22 6.05
N ASN A 365 -12.56 -12.54 5.95
CA ASN A 365 -13.11 -13.59 5.09
C ASN A 365 -13.76 -13.01 3.81
N GLY A 366 -14.33 -13.88 2.98
CA GLY A 366 -15.03 -13.47 1.77
C GLY A 366 -16.28 -12.60 2.01
N GLU A 367 -16.95 -12.74 3.16
CA GLU A 367 -18.11 -11.92 3.53
C GLU A 367 -17.69 -10.48 3.87
N PHE A 368 -16.64 -10.31 4.68
CA PHE A 368 -16.05 -9.00 4.97
C PHE A 368 -15.59 -8.32 3.67
N ALA A 369 -14.94 -9.06 2.76
CA ALA A 369 -14.53 -8.53 1.46
C ALA A 369 -15.71 -8.09 0.58
N LEU A 370 -16.85 -8.81 0.62
CA LEU A 370 -18.09 -8.40 -0.06
C LEU A 370 -18.72 -7.15 0.58
N ARG A 371 -18.83 -7.09 1.92
CA ARG A 371 -19.32 -5.90 2.66
C ARG A 371 -18.45 -4.68 2.36
N ALA A 372 -17.13 -4.84 2.36
CA ALA A 372 -16.16 -3.81 1.98
C ALA A 372 -16.33 -3.34 0.53
N ALA A 373 -16.56 -4.25 -0.41
CA ALA A 373 -16.78 -3.92 -1.81
C ALA A 373 -18.11 -3.20 -2.05
N GLU A 374 -19.14 -3.45 -1.25
CA GLU A 374 -20.38 -2.66 -1.32
C GLU A 374 -20.22 -1.24 -0.80
N LEU A 375 -19.34 -1.02 0.19
CA LEU A 375 -18.96 0.31 0.63
C LEU A 375 -18.15 1.03 -0.45
N GLU A 376 -17.21 0.34 -1.10
CA GLU A 376 -16.47 0.88 -2.26
C GLU A 376 -17.41 1.25 -3.41
N ARG A 377 -18.40 0.41 -3.77
CA ARG A 377 -19.40 0.75 -4.80
C ARG A 377 -20.19 2.03 -4.48
N LYS A 378 -20.44 2.31 -3.19
CA LYS A 378 -21.20 3.47 -2.72
C LYS A 378 -20.33 4.73 -2.66
N ALA A 379 -19.09 4.61 -2.15
CA ALA A 379 -18.13 5.71 -2.05
C ALA A 379 -17.55 6.11 -3.43
N ASN A 380 -17.22 5.12 -4.25
CA ASN A 380 -16.50 5.23 -5.52
C ASN A 380 -17.19 4.35 -6.59
N PRO A 381 -18.30 4.81 -7.21
CA PRO A 381 -19.03 4.04 -8.22
C PRO A 381 -18.12 3.53 -9.36
N PRO A 382 -18.05 2.21 -9.59
CA PRO A 382 -17.06 1.63 -10.49
C PRO A 382 -17.50 1.62 -11.96
N ARG A 383 -16.51 1.74 -12.84
CA ARG A 383 -16.66 1.81 -14.30
C ARG A 383 -16.64 0.39 -14.90
N PRO A 384 -17.22 0.13 -16.09
CA PRO A 384 -17.18 -1.22 -16.66
C PRO A 384 -15.75 -1.77 -16.84
N ALA A 385 -14.77 -0.93 -17.22
CA ALA A 385 -13.35 -1.30 -17.31
C ALA A 385 -12.70 -1.72 -15.98
N ASP A 386 -13.26 -1.35 -14.83
CA ASP A 386 -12.69 -1.72 -13.53
C ASP A 386 -12.83 -3.23 -13.29
N TYR A 387 -13.89 -3.88 -13.80
CA TYR A 387 -14.18 -5.31 -13.59
C TYR A 387 -13.34 -6.27 -14.46
N VAL A 388 -12.31 -5.74 -15.12
CA VAL A 388 -11.66 -6.37 -16.26
C VAL A 388 -10.22 -6.74 -15.92
N THR A 389 -10.02 -7.88 -15.29
CA THR A 389 -9.02 -8.84 -15.78
C THR A 389 -9.81 -9.99 -16.43
N GLY A 390 -9.30 -10.59 -17.51
CA GLY A 390 -10.05 -11.61 -18.27
C GLY A 390 -10.40 -12.86 -17.45
N SER A 391 -9.70 -13.05 -16.32
CA SER A 391 -9.82 -14.15 -15.37
C SER A 391 -10.70 -13.85 -14.15
N MET A 392 -11.14 -12.60 -13.92
CA MET A 392 -12.13 -12.26 -12.88
C MET A 392 -13.58 -12.59 -13.26
N VAL A 393 -13.88 -12.69 -14.55
CA VAL A 393 -15.27 -12.77 -15.05
C VAL A 393 -15.75 -14.21 -15.21
N ILE A 394 -14.81 -15.15 -15.08
CA ILE A 394 -15.01 -16.59 -15.22
C ILE A 394 -15.25 -17.17 -13.83
N GLY A 395 -16.50 -17.52 -13.56
CA GLY A 395 -16.81 -18.59 -12.61
C GLY A 395 -16.95 -19.90 -13.40
N GLU A 396 -16.49 -20.99 -12.79
CA GLU A 396 -16.53 -22.38 -13.30
C GLU A 396 -15.57 -22.72 -14.46
N GLU A 397 -14.69 -23.69 -14.20
CA GLU A 397 -13.63 -24.18 -15.10
C GLU A 397 -14.18 -24.81 -16.39
N ASP A 398 -15.31 -25.52 -16.28
CA ASP A 398 -16.00 -26.20 -17.38
C ASP A 398 -16.38 -25.24 -18.52
N THR A 399 -16.81 -24.02 -18.17
CA THR A 399 -17.15 -22.96 -19.14
C THR A 399 -15.97 -22.58 -20.03
N VAL A 400 -14.73 -22.75 -19.53
CA VAL A 400 -13.50 -22.39 -20.26
C VAL A 400 -12.94 -23.57 -21.07
N ALA A 401 -13.22 -24.81 -20.68
CA ALA A 401 -12.71 -26.00 -21.37
C ALA A 401 -13.19 -26.06 -22.84
N LEU A 402 -14.48 -25.82 -23.06
CA LEU A 402 -15.12 -25.72 -24.39
C LEU A 402 -14.58 -24.56 -25.25
N PHE A 403 -13.97 -23.56 -24.63
CA PHE A 403 -13.44 -22.36 -25.29
C PHE A 403 -11.93 -22.46 -25.58
N LYS A 404 -11.16 -23.06 -24.65
CA LYS A 404 -9.73 -23.39 -24.79
C LYS A 404 -9.46 -24.30 -26.00
N SER A 405 -10.38 -25.22 -26.31
CA SER A 405 -10.27 -26.16 -27.44
C SER A 405 -10.39 -25.50 -28.82
N GLN A 406 -11.12 -24.38 -28.94
CA GLN A 406 -11.41 -23.73 -30.23
C GLN A 406 -10.26 -22.85 -30.74
N VAL A 407 -9.42 -22.30 -29.84
CA VAL A 407 -8.44 -21.26 -30.18
C VAL A 407 -7.13 -21.49 -29.43
N ALA A 408 -6.15 -22.08 -30.12
CA ALA A 408 -4.96 -22.68 -29.51
C ALA A 408 -3.97 -21.72 -28.80
N ARG A 409 -4.00 -20.40 -29.08
CA ARG A 409 -3.08 -19.42 -28.46
C ARG A 409 -3.75 -18.04 -28.28
N TRP A 410 -3.83 -17.59 -27.04
CA TRP A 410 -4.42 -16.31 -26.62
C TRP A 410 -3.40 -15.34 -26.06
N THR A 411 -3.78 -14.06 -25.96
CA THR A 411 -3.19 -13.09 -25.04
C THR A 411 -4.27 -12.11 -24.61
N VAL A 412 -4.54 -11.98 -23.31
CA VAL A 412 -5.56 -11.07 -22.78
C VAL A 412 -4.94 -9.69 -22.59
N TRP A 413 -5.27 -8.75 -23.47
CA TRP A 413 -4.75 -7.39 -23.40
C TRP A 413 -5.65 -6.52 -22.53
N LYS A 414 -5.24 -6.25 -21.27
CA LYS A 414 -5.82 -5.14 -20.50
C LYS A 414 -5.22 -3.84 -21.04
N PHE A 415 -6.06 -2.95 -21.57
CA PHE A 415 -5.62 -1.72 -22.21
C PHE A 415 -5.40 -0.59 -21.19
N PRO A 416 -4.16 -0.13 -20.94
CA PRO A 416 -3.96 1.20 -20.38
C PRO A 416 -4.22 2.24 -21.49
N PRO A 417 -5.04 3.28 -21.25
CA PRO A 417 -5.33 4.33 -22.24
C PRO A 417 -4.17 5.34 -22.39
N SER A 418 -2.93 4.87 -22.35
CA SER A 418 -1.72 5.67 -22.51
C SER A 418 -1.61 6.24 -23.92
N ARG A 419 -1.35 7.55 -24.05
CA ARG A 419 -1.05 8.20 -25.33
C ARG A 419 0.31 7.78 -25.94
N LYS A 420 1.11 6.99 -25.23
CA LYS A 420 2.45 6.55 -25.66
C LYS A 420 2.50 5.12 -26.24
N TYR A 421 1.35 4.45 -26.41
CA TYR A 421 1.29 3.09 -26.96
C TYR A 421 1.04 3.08 -28.47
N ASP A 422 1.95 2.42 -29.20
CA ASP A 422 1.71 1.98 -30.59
C ASP A 422 0.98 0.63 -30.56
N TYR A 423 -0.35 0.71 -30.69
CA TYR A 423 -1.23 -0.46 -30.65
C TYR A 423 -1.14 -1.31 -31.93
N ALA A 424 -0.86 -0.70 -33.09
CA ALA A 424 -0.73 -1.43 -34.35
C ALA A 424 0.51 -2.33 -34.32
N LYS A 425 1.67 -1.78 -33.93
CA LYS A 425 2.91 -2.54 -33.76
C LYS A 425 2.74 -3.64 -32.72
N LYS A 426 2.09 -3.38 -31.57
CA LYS A 426 1.87 -4.44 -30.56
C LYS A 426 0.93 -5.56 -30.98
N LEU A 427 0.07 -5.37 -31.97
CA LEU A 427 -0.69 -6.48 -32.57
C LEU A 427 0.12 -7.23 -33.64
N ALA A 428 1.04 -6.56 -34.35
CA ALA A 428 1.98 -7.19 -35.28
C ALA A 428 3.07 -8.02 -34.57
N ASP A 429 3.55 -7.58 -33.41
CA ASP A 429 4.56 -8.28 -32.57
C ASP A 429 4.12 -9.71 -32.16
N PHE A 430 2.83 -10.04 -32.24
CA PHE A 430 2.27 -11.35 -31.85
C PHE A 430 1.46 -11.99 -32.99
N PRO A 431 2.16 -12.54 -34.00
CA PRO A 431 1.50 -13.18 -35.13
C PRO A 431 0.80 -14.49 -34.73
N GLY A 432 -0.28 -14.82 -35.45
CA GLY A 432 -1.01 -16.08 -35.30
C GLY A 432 -1.77 -16.30 -33.97
N ARG A 433 -1.97 -15.25 -33.15
CA ARG A 433 -2.76 -15.31 -31.89
C ARG A 433 -4.10 -14.60 -32.01
N SER A 434 -5.11 -15.09 -31.28
CA SER A 434 -6.34 -14.32 -31.05
C SER A 434 -6.18 -13.34 -29.88
N ALA A 435 -6.86 -12.20 -29.97
CA ALA A 435 -6.80 -11.13 -28.98
C ALA A 435 -8.22 -10.71 -28.54
N LEU A 436 -8.41 -10.60 -27.24
CA LEU A 436 -9.68 -10.20 -26.62
C LEU A 436 -9.63 -8.71 -26.23
N LEU A 437 -10.57 -7.94 -26.75
CA LEU A 437 -10.72 -6.49 -26.63
C LEU A 437 -11.92 -6.20 -25.74
N LEU A 438 -11.66 -5.99 -24.45
CA LEU A 438 -12.67 -5.72 -23.42
C LEU A 438 -12.76 -4.20 -23.22
N LEU A 439 -13.80 -3.57 -23.76
CA LEU A 439 -13.83 -2.11 -23.99
C LEU A 439 -15.09 -1.44 -23.43
N THR A 440 -14.97 -0.28 -22.79
CA THR A 440 -16.12 0.55 -22.40
C THR A 440 -16.79 1.22 -23.62
N PRO A 441 -18.06 1.66 -23.51
CA PRO A 441 -18.71 2.45 -24.57
C PRO A 441 -18.01 3.77 -24.93
N ALA A 442 -17.08 4.26 -24.10
CA ALA A 442 -16.23 5.42 -24.41
C ALA A 442 -14.98 5.02 -25.21
N GLU A 443 -14.35 3.89 -24.88
CA GLU A 443 -13.21 3.34 -25.61
C GLU A 443 -13.62 2.83 -26.99
N VAL A 444 -14.75 2.13 -27.10
CA VAL A 444 -15.31 1.68 -28.39
C VAL A 444 -15.53 2.86 -29.36
N LYS A 445 -15.83 4.06 -28.85
CA LYS A 445 -15.99 5.30 -29.65
C LYS A 445 -14.69 6.05 -29.95
N SER A 446 -13.62 5.85 -29.15
CA SER A 446 -12.39 6.66 -29.21
C SER A 446 -11.13 5.89 -29.61
N LEU A 447 -11.24 4.58 -29.79
CA LEU A 447 -10.19 3.70 -30.31
C LEU A 447 -10.19 3.44 -31.83
N PRO A 448 -11.27 3.65 -32.64
CA PRO A 448 -11.22 3.37 -34.09
C PRO A 448 -10.03 4.02 -34.80
N GLU A 449 -9.77 5.30 -34.54
CA GLU A 449 -8.62 6.05 -35.07
C GLU A 449 -7.26 5.42 -34.71
N ARG A 450 -7.13 4.89 -33.48
CA ARG A 450 -5.90 4.24 -32.99
C ARG A 450 -5.65 2.87 -33.62
N PHE A 451 -6.66 2.30 -34.28
CA PHE A 451 -6.60 1.03 -34.99
C PHE A 451 -6.72 1.21 -36.52
N ALA A 452 -6.55 2.42 -37.06
CA ALA A 452 -6.67 2.69 -38.49
C ALA A 452 -5.78 1.80 -39.40
N GLY A 453 -4.63 1.33 -38.88
CA GLY A 453 -3.74 0.37 -39.55
C GLY A 453 -4.09 -1.12 -39.35
N VAL A 454 -5.22 -1.45 -38.72
CA VAL A 454 -5.62 -2.83 -38.39
C VAL A 454 -6.90 -3.18 -39.18
N PRO A 455 -6.83 -4.00 -40.24
CA PRO A 455 -7.98 -4.28 -41.11
C PRO A 455 -9.21 -4.82 -40.36
N GLY A 456 -10.39 -4.34 -40.76
CA GLY A 456 -11.70 -4.71 -40.20
C GLY A 456 -12.00 -4.15 -38.81
N LEU A 457 -10.99 -3.93 -37.96
CA LEU A 457 -11.18 -3.60 -36.54
C LEU A 457 -11.87 -2.24 -36.28
N PRO A 458 -11.49 -1.10 -36.90
CA PRO A 458 -12.20 0.18 -36.73
C PRO A 458 -13.69 0.09 -37.05
N LYS A 459 -14.06 -0.54 -38.18
CA LYS A 459 -15.45 -0.74 -38.59
C LYS A 459 -16.23 -1.64 -37.64
N ALA A 460 -15.57 -2.61 -37.01
CA ALA A 460 -16.18 -3.43 -35.98
C ALA A 460 -16.41 -2.66 -34.67
N LEU A 461 -15.49 -1.75 -34.29
CA LEU A 461 -15.67 -0.84 -33.16
C LEU A 461 -16.82 0.16 -33.40
N GLU A 462 -16.94 0.71 -34.61
CA GLU A 462 -18.10 1.54 -35.02
C GLU A 462 -19.41 0.75 -34.95
N ARG A 463 -19.42 -0.51 -35.42
CA ARG A 463 -20.58 -1.41 -35.30
C ARG A 463 -20.93 -1.68 -33.84
N ALA A 464 -19.95 -1.90 -32.97
CA ALA A 464 -20.17 -2.03 -31.54
C ALA A 464 -20.74 -0.74 -30.94
N ALA A 465 -20.17 0.45 -31.23
CA ALA A 465 -20.69 1.74 -30.77
C ALA A 465 -22.16 1.96 -31.15
N THR A 466 -22.56 1.48 -32.33
CA THR A 466 -23.94 1.51 -32.82
C THR A 466 -24.84 0.54 -32.06
N LEU A 467 -24.44 -0.73 -31.93
CA LEU A 467 -25.23 -1.77 -31.24
C LEU A 467 -25.45 -1.45 -29.75
N LEU A 468 -24.42 -0.90 -29.10
CA LEU A 468 -24.45 -0.38 -27.72
C LEU A 468 -25.55 0.68 -27.50
N THR A 469 -25.98 1.44 -28.52
CA THR A 469 -27.12 2.37 -28.33
C THR A 469 -28.43 1.70 -27.89
N ARG A 470 -28.54 0.37 -28.07
CA ARG A 470 -29.66 -0.47 -27.60
C ARG A 470 -29.59 -0.87 -26.12
N LYS A 471 -28.58 -0.39 -25.37
CA LYS A 471 -28.24 -0.74 -23.97
C LYS A 471 -27.77 -2.17 -23.70
N ALA A 472 -28.05 -3.13 -24.59
CA ALA A 472 -27.51 -4.48 -24.52
C ALA A 472 -25.97 -4.50 -24.55
N GLY A 473 -25.40 -5.57 -23.98
CA GLY A 473 -24.04 -6.00 -24.24
C GLY A 473 -23.85 -6.48 -25.69
N VAL A 474 -22.61 -6.41 -26.17
CA VAL A 474 -22.23 -6.70 -27.55
C VAL A 474 -20.97 -7.56 -27.58
N ILE A 475 -21.02 -8.63 -28.37
CA ILE A 475 -19.88 -9.47 -28.76
C ILE A 475 -19.72 -9.42 -30.28
N LEU A 476 -18.49 -9.23 -30.76
CA LEU A 476 -18.12 -9.33 -32.18
C LEU A 476 -16.86 -10.17 -32.33
N ALA A 477 -16.78 -10.98 -33.39
CA ALA A 477 -15.53 -11.51 -33.91
C ALA A 477 -15.11 -10.76 -35.18
N VAL A 478 -13.80 -10.54 -35.35
CA VAL A 478 -13.19 -9.96 -36.55
C VAL A 478 -12.01 -10.84 -36.95
N PRO A 479 -11.97 -11.43 -38.15
CA PRO A 479 -10.82 -12.23 -38.57
C PRO A 479 -9.57 -11.35 -38.69
N ARG A 480 -8.41 -11.85 -38.24
CA ARG A 480 -7.12 -11.23 -38.53
C ARG A 480 -6.71 -11.53 -39.98
N GLN A 481 -5.75 -10.78 -40.53
CA GLN A 481 -5.12 -11.15 -41.82
C GLN A 481 -4.29 -12.44 -41.72
N GLU A 482 -3.86 -12.78 -40.51
CA GLU A 482 -3.24 -14.05 -40.17
C GLU A 482 -4.23 -14.97 -39.43
N ARG A 483 -3.79 -16.16 -39.01
CA ARG A 483 -4.61 -17.06 -38.18
C ARG A 483 -5.02 -16.38 -36.85
N GLY A 484 -6.32 -16.39 -36.56
CA GLY A 484 -6.89 -15.89 -35.30
C GLY A 484 -7.91 -14.77 -35.50
N TYR A 485 -8.47 -14.30 -34.39
CA TYR A 485 -9.54 -13.30 -34.35
C TYR A 485 -9.23 -12.18 -33.36
N PHE A 486 -9.71 -10.97 -33.65
CA PHE A 486 -10.03 -9.99 -32.62
C PHE A 486 -11.45 -10.23 -32.14
N PHE A 487 -11.62 -10.32 -30.82
CA PHE A 487 -12.95 -10.40 -30.20
C PHE A 487 -13.23 -9.10 -29.48
N ILE A 488 -14.30 -8.39 -29.82
CA ILE A 488 -14.74 -7.18 -29.09
C ILE A 488 -15.85 -7.60 -28.15
N VAL A 489 -15.71 -7.26 -26.86
CA VAL A 489 -16.79 -7.40 -25.86
C VAL A 489 -16.98 -6.06 -25.16
N SER A 490 -18.22 -5.58 -25.12
CA SER A 490 -18.58 -4.28 -24.54
C SER A 490 -20.00 -4.27 -23.98
N ALA A 491 -20.27 -3.45 -22.96
CA ALA A 491 -21.60 -3.30 -22.36
C ALA A 491 -21.73 -1.97 -21.59
N HIS A 492 -22.97 -1.63 -21.19
CA HIS A 492 -23.33 -0.33 -20.61
C HIS A 492 -23.10 -0.19 -19.11
N SER A 493 -23.21 -1.30 -18.38
CA SER A 493 -23.01 -1.36 -16.93
C SER A 493 -22.01 -2.47 -16.60
N PRO A 494 -21.37 -2.44 -15.41
CA PRO A 494 -20.57 -3.55 -14.92
C PRO A 494 -21.27 -4.90 -14.92
N GLU A 495 -22.52 -4.95 -14.48
CA GLU A 495 -23.33 -6.16 -14.42
C GLU A 495 -23.55 -6.75 -15.83
N ALA A 496 -24.00 -5.92 -16.79
CA ALA A 496 -24.15 -6.34 -18.18
C ALA A 496 -22.79 -6.75 -18.79
N PHE A 497 -21.68 -6.10 -18.42
CA PHE A 497 -20.35 -6.48 -18.90
C PHE A 497 -19.96 -7.90 -18.45
N LYS A 498 -20.28 -8.27 -17.21
CA LYS A 498 -20.09 -9.65 -16.71
C LYS A 498 -20.97 -10.65 -17.45
N GLN A 499 -22.25 -10.34 -17.65
CA GLN A 499 -23.18 -11.20 -18.41
C GLN A 499 -22.67 -11.40 -19.84
N THR A 500 -22.23 -10.33 -20.50
CA THR A 500 -21.69 -10.36 -21.87
C THR A 500 -20.41 -11.20 -21.96
N ALA A 501 -19.47 -11.02 -21.04
CA ALA A 501 -18.23 -11.78 -21.02
C ALA A 501 -18.44 -13.25 -20.62
N LYS A 502 -19.34 -13.57 -19.68
CA LYS A 502 -19.76 -14.96 -19.41
C LYS A 502 -20.37 -15.60 -20.66
N ARG A 503 -21.27 -14.89 -21.36
CA ARG A 503 -21.88 -15.37 -22.60
C ARG A 503 -20.86 -15.55 -23.72
N PHE A 504 -19.81 -14.72 -23.77
CA PHE A 504 -18.70 -14.84 -24.71
C PHE A 504 -17.84 -16.10 -24.50
N PHE A 505 -17.51 -16.44 -23.25
CA PHE A 505 -16.78 -17.69 -22.97
C PHE A 505 -17.66 -18.93 -23.18
N ALA A 506 -18.97 -18.81 -22.97
CA ALA A 506 -19.97 -19.84 -23.28
C ALA A 506 -20.42 -19.88 -24.77
N LEU A 507 -19.55 -19.52 -25.72
CA LEU A 507 -19.79 -19.66 -27.15
C LEU A 507 -19.18 -20.97 -27.69
N GLU A 508 -20.03 -21.84 -28.26
CA GLU A 508 -19.63 -23.10 -28.89
C GLU A 508 -18.86 -22.93 -30.21
N THR A 509 -18.99 -21.77 -30.85
CA THR A 509 -18.32 -21.42 -32.11
C THR A 509 -17.99 -19.93 -32.18
N VAL A 510 -17.02 -19.56 -33.02
CA VAL A 510 -16.72 -18.16 -33.33
C VAL A 510 -17.91 -17.53 -34.09
N PRO A 511 -18.53 -16.46 -33.56
CA PRO A 511 -19.78 -15.94 -34.11
C PRO A 511 -19.55 -15.14 -35.39
N ALA A 512 -20.25 -15.52 -36.47
CA ALA A 512 -20.21 -14.81 -37.76
C ALA A 512 -20.97 -13.47 -37.72
N GLU A 513 -21.91 -13.31 -36.79
CA GLU A 513 -22.72 -12.11 -36.58
C GLU A 513 -22.56 -11.56 -35.15
N PRO A 514 -22.97 -10.30 -34.87
CA PRO A 514 -22.90 -9.76 -33.52
C PRO A 514 -23.85 -10.50 -32.58
N VAL A 515 -23.32 -11.02 -31.48
CA VAL A 515 -24.18 -11.54 -30.39
C VAL A 515 -24.51 -10.38 -29.47
N LEU A 516 -25.80 -10.14 -29.26
CA LEU A 516 -26.30 -9.22 -28.24
C LEU A 516 -26.59 -10.00 -26.96
N VAL A 517 -26.40 -9.35 -25.81
CA VAL A 517 -26.61 -9.93 -24.48
C VAL A 517 -27.34 -8.91 -23.61
N ASP A 518 -28.55 -9.27 -23.16
CA ASP A 518 -29.42 -8.39 -22.36
C ASP A 518 -29.02 -8.33 -20.87
#